data_AF-A0A6A3F1R6-F1
#
_entry.id   AF-A0A6A3F1R6-F1
#
_cell.length_a   1.000
_cell.length_b   1.000
_cell.length_c   1.000
_cell.angle_alpha   90.00
_cell.angle_beta   90.00
_cell.angle_gamma   90.00
#
_symmetry.space_group_name_H-M   'P 1'
#
loop_
_entity.id
_entity.type
_entity.pdbx_description
1 polymer ?
#
loop_
_entity_poly.entity_id
_entity_poly.type
_entity_poly.pdbx_seq_one_letter_code
_entity_poly.pdbx_strand_id
1 'polypeptide(L)'
;MISTISTISFFLAVLIAVQGVVSDDAVQLSESFGGPHGNDFSDQASVVSGQTVTSITIRAGDRVDGVSLGISAPTAQTFTHGGTGGTDNTLTLGIGEYITSMEAHWGEKGATHACSTSISAQALATRSREDHRRTRKDQ
;
A
#
# COMPACT_ATOMS: atom_id res chain seq x y z
N MET A 1 41.32 -1.36 -58.36
CA MET A 1 39.85 -1.46 -58.27
C MET A 1 39.41 -0.57 -57.13
N ILE A 2 38.68 0.50 -57.44
CA ILE A 2 38.14 1.47 -56.48
C ILE A 2 36.63 1.19 -56.41
N SER A 3 36.11 0.79 -55.25
CA SER A 3 34.67 0.72 -54.94
C SER A 3 34.44 1.54 -53.67
N THR A 4 34.01 2.81 -53.76
CA THR A 4 32.62 3.33 -53.84
C THR A 4 31.80 3.26 -52.55
N ILE A 5 31.59 4.46 -51.96
CA ILE A 5 30.31 5.01 -51.42
C ILE A 5 29.78 4.34 -50.12
N SER A 6 30.01 4.85 -48.91
CA SER A 6 29.45 6.08 -48.29
C SER A 6 27.96 6.30 -48.52
N THR A 7 27.09 5.78 -47.64
CA THR A 7 25.89 6.45 -47.06
C THR A 7 24.87 5.42 -46.57
N ILE A 8 24.90 5.02 -45.29
CA ILE A 8 23.70 4.69 -44.52
C ILE A 8 23.99 5.19 -43.10
N SER A 9 23.95 6.52 -42.92
CA SER A 9 22.84 7.14 -42.18
C SER A 9 22.45 6.31 -40.98
N PHE A 10 23.14 6.56 -39.87
CA PHE A 10 22.51 7.09 -38.66
C PHE A 10 21.03 6.68 -38.55
N PHE A 11 20.76 5.37 -38.43
CA PHE A 11 19.51 4.87 -37.92
C PHE A 11 19.51 5.21 -36.43
N LEU A 12 19.24 6.49 -36.20
CA LEU A 12 18.76 7.04 -34.96
C LEU A 12 17.49 6.26 -34.63
N ALA A 13 17.67 5.15 -33.93
CA ALA A 13 16.62 4.53 -33.15
C ALA A 13 16.30 5.53 -32.03
N VAL A 14 15.47 6.54 -32.34
CA VAL A 14 14.70 7.22 -31.31
C VAL A 14 13.74 6.17 -30.78
N LEU A 15 14.19 5.41 -29.78
CA LEU A 15 13.30 4.69 -28.89
C LEU A 15 12.55 5.78 -28.10
N ILE A 16 11.44 6.25 -28.66
CA ILE A 16 10.49 7.04 -27.89
C ILE A 16 9.90 6.05 -26.90
N ALA A 17 10.53 5.94 -25.73
CA ALA A 17 9.82 5.50 -24.54
C ALA A 17 8.73 6.56 -24.34
N VAL A 18 7.54 6.28 -24.86
CA VAL A 18 6.32 6.90 -24.34
C VAL A 18 6.25 6.37 -22.92
N GLN A 19 6.89 7.07 -22.00
CA GLN A 19 6.53 6.99 -20.60
C GLN A 19 5.12 7.56 -20.56
N GLY A 20 4.15 6.66 -20.71
CA GLY A 20 2.77 6.96 -20.40
C GLY A 20 2.78 7.37 -18.94
N VAL A 21 2.85 8.67 -18.69
CA VAL A 21 2.48 9.23 -17.39
C VAL A 21 0.97 9.06 -17.29
N VAL A 22 0.56 7.85 -16.90
CA VAL A 22 -0.79 7.64 -16.42
C VAL A 22 -0.83 8.30 -15.06
N SER A 23 -1.15 9.59 -15.04
CA SER A 23 -1.70 10.22 -13.83
C SER A 23 -3.19 9.88 -13.81
N ASP A 24 -3.49 8.78 -13.14
CA ASP A 24 -4.79 8.48 -12.55
C ASP A 24 -4.46 8.40 -11.07
N ASP A 25 -5.06 9.21 -10.19
CA ASP A 25 -4.71 9.21 -8.76
C ASP A 25 -5.09 7.87 -8.12
N ALA A 26 -4.23 6.85 -8.31
CA ALA A 26 -4.42 5.49 -7.86
C ALA A 26 -4.31 5.35 -6.33
N VAL A 27 -3.95 6.44 -5.66
CA VAL A 27 -3.83 6.53 -4.21
C VAL A 27 -4.91 7.44 -3.66
N GLN A 28 -5.87 6.84 -2.97
CA GLN A 28 -6.87 7.57 -2.21
C GLN A 28 -6.41 7.70 -0.76
N LEU A 29 -6.17 8.92 -0.30
CA LEU A 29 -5.85 9.20 1.10
C LEU A 29 -7.14 9.38 1.90
N SER A 30 -7.16 8.89 3.13
CA SER A 30 -8.19 9.22 4.11
C SER A 30 -7.91 10.59 4.74
N GLU A 31 -8.87 11.07 5.53
CA GLU A 31 -8.59 12.13 6.49
C GLU A 31 -7.49 11.69 7.47
N SER A 32 -6.69 12.65 7.93
CA SER A 32 -5.68 12.44 8.96
C SER A 32 -6.26 12.78 10.32
N PHE A 33 -5.96 11.94 11.32
CA PHE A 33 -6.43 12.09 12.69
C PHE A 33 -5.23 12.14 13.64
N GLY A 34 -5.21 13.10 14.57
CA GLY A 34 -4.10 13.25 15.52
C GLY A 34 -4.15 14.54 16.34
N GLY A 35 -3.14 14.72 17.19
CA GLY A 35 -2.93 15.94 17.99
C GLY A 35 -1.82 16.84 17.42
N PRO A 36 -1.59 18.03 18.00
CA PRO A 36 -0.66 19.04 17.50
C PRO A 36 0.84 18.69 17.67
N HIS A 37 1.15 17.45 18.06
CA HIS A 37 2.50 17.02 18.40
C HIS A 37 2.87 15.76 17.62
N GLY A 38 4.14 15.67 17.24
CA GLY A 38 4.68 14.59 16.42
C GLY A 38 5.30 15.12 15.12
N ASN A 39 5.82 14.20 14.31
CA ASN A 39 6.26 14.49 12.96
C ASN A 39 5.33 13.75 12.00
N ASP A 40 4.85 14.47 10.98
CA ASP A 40 4.07 13.86 9.91
C ASP A 40 4.94 12.87 9.13
N PHE A 41 4.31 11.79 8.68
CA PHE A 41 4.93 10.79 7.80
C PHE A 41 3.94 10.39 6.71
N SER A 42 4.45 9.99 5.56
CA SER A 42 3.65 9.45 4.46
C SER A 42 4.48 8.47 3.65
N ASP A 43 3.93 7.27 3.44
CA ASP A 43 4.54 6.24 2.59
C ASP A 43 4.08 6.35 1.13
N GLN A 44 3.27 7.36 0.78
CA GLN A 44 2.63 7.51 -0.54
C GLN A 44 3.63 7.43 -1.71
N ALA A 45 4.81 8.03 -1.57
CA ALA A 45 5.84 8.01 -2.61
C ALA A 45 6.41 6.60 -2.89
N SER A 46 6.22 5.66 -1.96
CA SER A 46 6.63 4.25 -2.08
C SER A 46 5.48 3.33 -2.52
N VAL A 47 4.27 3.87 -2.73
CA VAL A 47 3.11 3.10 -3.17
C VAL A 47 3.21 2.84 -4.67
N VAL A 48 3.14 1.57 -5.05
CA VAL A 48 3.12 1.13 -6.45
C VAL A 48 1.98 0.13 -6.66
N SER A 49 1.39 0.14 -7.86
CA SER A 49 0.31 -0.79 -8.20
C SER A 49 0.78 -2.25 -8.09
N GLY A 50 -0.12 -3.13 -7.61
CA GLY A 50 0.18 -4.54 -7.39
C GLY A 50 0.93 -4.84 -6.09
N GLN A 51 1.10 -3.86 -5.19
CA GLN A 51 1.65 -4.13 -3.87
C GLN A 51 0.78 -5.14 -3.10
N THR A 52 1.45 -6.10 -2.46
CA THR A 52 0.80 -7.12 -1.62
C THR A 52 1.15 -6.86 -0.17
N VAL A 53 0.16 -6.41 0.60
CA VAL A 53 0.27 -6.27 2.06
C VAL A 53 0.17 -7.65 2.68
N THR A 54 1.10 -8.00 3.57
CA THR A 54 1.12 -9.29 4.28
C THR A 54 0.80 -9.16 5.75
N SER A 55 1.00 -7.97 6.33
CA SER A 55 0.71 -7.75 7.74
C SER A 55 0.51 -6.29 8.06
N ILE A 56 -0.30 -6.03 9.08
CA ILE A 56 -0.30 -4.79 9.83
C ILE A 56 -0.01 -5.11 11.30
N THR A 57 0.93 -4.37 11.90
CA THR A 57 1.26 -4.46 13.32
C THR A 57 0.95 -3.14 13.99
N ILE A 58 0.15 -3.19 15.05
CA ILE A 58 -0.10 -2.05 15.94
C ILE A 58 0.64 -2.31 17.25
N ARG A 59 1.56 -1.42 17.61
CA ARG A 59 2.24 -1.45 18.91
C ARG A 59 1.48 -0.56 19.88
N ALA A 60 1.02 -1.12 20.99
CA ALA A 60 0.20 -0.40 21.95
C ALA A 60 0.47 -0.80 23.41
N GLY A 61 0.36 0.19 24.30
CA GLY A 61 0.27 0.03 25.76
C GLY A 61 -0.95 0.81 26.29
N ASP A 62 -0.71 1.83 27.11
CA ASP A 62 -1.76 2.80 27.51
C ASP A 62 -2.35 3.59 26.33
N ARG A 63 -1.62 3.62 25.20
CA ARG A 63 -1.94 4.30 23.94
C ARG A 63 -1.32 3.53 22.78
N VAL A 64 -1.68 3.89 21.55
CA VAL A 64 -0.95 3.43 20.37
C VAL A 64 0.42 4.11 20.32
N ASP A 65 1.49 3.31 20.25
CA ASP A 65 2.88 3.75 20.20
C ASP A 65 3.48 3.71 18.79
N GLY A 66 3.00 2.81 17.93
CA GLY A 66 3.48 2.72 16.56
C GLY A 66 2.66 1.81 15.65
N VAL A 67 2.88 1.97 14.35
CA VAL A 67 2.25 1.17 13.29
C VAL A 67 3.33 0.68 12.34
N SER A 68 3.22 -0.58 11.93
CA SER A 68 4.06 -1.16 10.89
C SER A 68 3.21 -1.88 9.83
N LEU A 69 3.62 -1.75 8.57
CA LEU A 69 2.96 -2.40 7.43
C LEU A 69 3.99 -3.25 6.67
N GLY A 70 3.71 -4.53 6.52
CA GLY A 70 4.54 -5.48 5.79
C GLY A 70 4.08 -5.63 4.34
N ILE A 71 5.01 -5.52 3.40
CA ILE A 71 4.79 -5.69 1.96
C ILE A 71 5.70 -6.81 1.46
N SER A 72 5.16 -7.76 0.69
CA SER A 72 5.97 -8.85 0.12
C SER A 72 6.25 -8.71 -1.38
N ALA A 73 5.40 -8.00 -2.11
CA ALA A 73 5.47 -7.84 -3.55
C ALA A 73 5.05 -6.42 -3.95
N PRO A 74 5.50 -5.89 -5.11
CA PRO A 74 6.51 -6.48 -6.00
C PRO A 74 7.93 -6.49 -5.39
N THR A 75 8.18 -5.62 -4.41
CA THR A 75 9.42 -5.56 -3.65
C THR A 75 9.10 -5.68 -2.17
N ALA A 76 9.82 -6.54 -1.46
CA ALA A 76 9.64 -6.69 -0.02
C ALA A 76 10.03 -5.39 0.71
N GLN A 77 9.13 -4.90 1.56
CA GLN A 77 9.33 -3.66 2.31
C GLN A 77 8.59 -3.74 3.64
N THR A 78 9.08 -2.99 4.62
CA THR A 78 8.36 -2.76 5.88
C THR A 78 8.37 -1.28 6.16
N PHE A 79 7.16 -0.70 6.26
CA PHE A 79 6.98 0.65 6.76
C PHE A 79 6.81 0.57 8.27
N THR A 80 7.46 1.44 9.02
CA THR A 80 7.36 1.47 10.49
C THR A 80 7.45 2.90 10.98
N HIS A 81 6.42 3.30 11.72
CA HIS A 81 6.25 4.66 12.23
C HIS A 81 5.89 4.64 13.71
N GLY A 82 6.16 5.74 14.40
CA GLY A 82 5.94 5.89 15.84
C GLY A 82 7.16 5.58 16.71
N GLY A 83 6.96 5.56 18.02
CA GLY A 83 8.01 5.34 19.03
C GLY A 83 8.21 3.86 19.35
N THR A 84 9.23 3.48 20.13
CA THR A 84 9.60 2.06 20.40
C THR A 84 8.82 1.38 21.54
N GLY A 85 7.83 2.06 22.12
CA GLY A 85 7.01 1.53 23.22
C GLY A 85 5.94 0.53 22.78
N GLY A 86 5.12 0.10 23.74
CA GLY A 86 3.98 -0.78 23.53
C GLY A 86 4.35 -2.25 23.29
N THR A 87 3.31 -3.06 23.09
CA THR A 87 3.41 -4.48 22.72
C THR A 87 2.81 -4.68 21.32
N ASP A 88 3.43 -5.55 20.53
CA ASP A 88 3.03 -5.86 19.16
C ASP A 88 1.70 -6.62 19.13
N ASN A 89 0.77 -6.10 18.32
CA ASN A 89 -0.46 -6.77 17.93
C ASN A 89 -0.48 -6.86 16.41
N THR A 90 -0.27 -8.07 15.87
CA THR A 90 -0.11 -8.27 14.43
C THR A 90 -1.31 -9.01 13.84
N LEU A 91 -1.89 -8.42 12.79
CA LEU A 91 -2.78 -9.10 11.87
C LEU A 91 -1.99 -9.51 10.63
N THR A 92 -1.88 -10.82 10.39
CA THR A 92 -1.31 -11.38 9.16
C THR A 92 -2.43 -11.61 8.15
N LEU A 93 -2.20 -11.16 6.92
CA LEU A 93 -3.12 -11.31 5.80
C LEU A 93 -2.78 -12.57 5.00
N GLY A 94 -3.80 -13.35 4.68
CA GLY A 94 -3.72 -14.45 3.75
C GLY A 94 -3.53 -13.99 2.31
N ILE A 95 -3.23 -14.94 1.42
CA ILE A 95 -3.13 -14.67 -0.01
C ILE A 95 -4.48 -14.18 -0.54
N GLY A 96 -4.48 -13.01 -1.18
CA GLY A 96 -5.70 -12.40 -1.75
C GLY A 96 -6.62 -11.75 -0.71
N GLU A 97 -6.16 -11.62 0.53
CA GLU A 97 -6.79 -10.77 1.54
C GLU A 97 -6.27 -9.34 1.46
N TYR A 98 -7.17 -8.39 1.68
CA TYR A 98 -6.87 -6.97 1.70
C TYR A 98 -7.49 -6.34 2.92
N ILE A 99 -6.81 -5.33 3.48
CA ILE A 99 -7.41 -4.45 4.49
C ILE A 99 -8.40 -3.54 3.77
N THR A 100 -9.68 -3.63 4.11
CA THR A 100 -10.73 -2.84 3.46
C THR A 100 -11.30 -1.74 4.35
N SER A 101 -11.08 -1.85 5.66
CA SER A 101 -11.50 -0.84 6.63
C SER A 101 -10.54 -0.78 7.81
N MET A 102 -10.41 0.42 8.36
CA MET A 102 -9.73 0.68 9.62
C MET A 102 -10.61 1.59 10.46
N GLU A 103 -10.70 1.30 11.75
CA GLU A 103 -11.40 2.11 12.74
C GLU A 103 -10.38 2.55 13.78
N ALA A 104 -10.34 3.84 14.09
CA ALA A 104 -9.49 4.41 15.12
C ALA A 104 -10.33 5.13 16.15
N HIS A 105 -10.09 4.86 17.43
CA HIS A 105 -10.63 5.66 18.53
C HIS A 105 -9.50 6.55 19.06
N TRP A 106 -9.83 7.80 19.30
CA TRP A 106 -8.92 8.76 19.94
C TRP A 106 -9.65 9.46 21.08
N GLY A 107 -8.88 9.84 22.09
CA GLY A 107 -9.39 10.54 23.25
C GLY A 107 -8.33 11.42 23.88
N GLU A 108 -8.78 12.34 24.72
CA GLU A 108 -7.88 13.26 25.40
C GLU A 108 -7.38 12.68 26.72
N LYS A 109 -6.05 12.56 26.87
CA LYS A 109 -5.43 12.29 28.19
C LYS A 109 -4.90 13.61 28.75
N GLY A 110 -5.74 14.31 29.52
CA GLY A 110 -5.44 15.63 30.09
C GLY A 110 -5.82 16.80 29.18
N ALA A 111 -5.45 18.03 29.55
CA ALA A 111 -5.98 19.27 28.95
C ALA A 111 -5.53 19.59 27.50
N THR A 112 -4.66 18.78 26.87
CA THR A 112 -4.01 19.18 25.60
C THR A 112 -3.61 18.05 24.64
N HIS A 113 -4.24 16.85 24.64
CA HIS A 113 -3.69 15.77 23.79
C HIS A 113 -4.74 14.82 23.21
N ALA A 114 -5.10 14.98 21.93
CA ALA A 114 -5.70 13.88 21.17
C ALA A 114 -4.69 12.72 21.09
N CYS A 115 -5.03 11.57 21.67
CA CYS A 115 -4.21 10.37 21.71
C CYS A 115 -5.03 9.19 21.19
N SER A 116 -4.50 8.45 20.21
CA SER A 116 -5.17 7.25 19.71
C SER A 116 -5.16 6.16 20.79
N THR A 117 -6.35 5.73 21.19
CA THR A 117 -6.57 4.74 22.24
C THR A 117 -6.70 3.32 21.67
N SER A 118 -7.31 3.17 20.50
CA SER A 118 -7.42 1.88 19.81
C SER A 118 -7.44 2.04 18.29
N ILE A 119 -6.91 1.05 17.58
CA ILE A 119 -7.01 0.91 16.11
C ILE A 119 -7.41 -0.53 15.81
N SER A 120 -8.43 -0.73 14.98
CA SER A 120 -8.87 -2.03 14.48
C SER A 120 -8.81 -2.05 12.95
N ALA A 121 -8.39 -3.17 12.37
CA ALA A 121 -8.36 -3.38 10.92
C ALA A 121 -9.16 -4.64 10.56
N GLN A 122 -9.90 -4.59 9.46
CA GLN A 122 -10.64 -5.75 8.94
C GLN A 122 -10.09 -6.15 7.58
N ALA A 123 -9.80 -7.45 7.44
CA ALA A 123 -9.34 -8.06 6.21
C ALA A 123 -10.48 -8.82 5.52
N LEU A 124 -10.50 -8.78 4.18
CA LEU A 124 -11.45 -9.56 3.39
C LEU A 124 -10.76 -10.23 2.21
N ALA A 125 -11.05 -11.52 2.00
CA ALA A 125 -10.60 -12.27 0.84
C ALA A 125 -11.46 -11.97 -0.39
N THR A 126 -10.82 -11.87 -1.56
CA THR A 126 -11.56 -11.82 -2.82
C THR A 126 -12.25 -13.16 -3.09
N ARG A 127 -13.58 -13.18 -3.06
CA ARG A 127 -14.34 -14.38 -3.43
C ARG A 127 -14.24 -14.53 -4.94
N SER A 128 -13.42 -15.47 -5.41
CA SER A 128 -13.44 -15.87 -6.83
C SER A 128 -14.88 -16.26 -7.17
N ARG A 129 -15.53 -15.47 -8.03
CA ARG A 129 -16.77 -15.89 -8.69
C ARG A 129 -16.38 -16.98 -9.67
N GLU A 130 -16.36 -18.22 -9.20
CA GLU A 130 -16.45 -19.37 -10.08
C GLU A 130 -17.85 -19.30 -10.73
N ASP A 131 -17.88 -18.78 -11.96
CA ASP A 131 -19.07 -18.73 -12.80
C ASP A 131 -19.55 -20.17 -13.03
N HIS A 132 -20.55 -20.58 -12.27
CA HIS A 132 -21.20 -21.87 -12.42
C HIS A 132 -22.08 -21.87 -13.68
N ARG A 133 -21.49 -21.64 -14.84
CA ARG A 133 -22.10 -21.91 -16.14
C ARG A 133 -21.84 -23.37 -16.52
N ARG A 134 -22.31 -24.30 -15.67
CA ARG A 134 -22.48 -25.71 -16.08
C ARG A 134 -23.76 -25.84 -16.91
N THR A 135 -23.56 -25.79 -18.22
CA THR A 135 -24.15 -26.68 -19.23
C THR A 135 -25.59 -27.18 -18.98
N ARG A 136 -26.58 -26.39 -19.40
CA ARG A 136 -27.77 -26.93 -20.07
C ARG A 136 -27.63 -26.70 -21.58
N LYS A 137 -26.93 -27.61 -22.25
CA LYS A 137 -27.32 -28.06 -23.58
C LYS A 137 -27.46 -29.57 -23.48
N ASP A 138 -28.47 -30.08 -24.18
CA ASP A 138 -28.89 -31.48 -24.29
C ASP A 138 -29.97 -31.90 -23.27
N GLN A 139 -31.15 -31.31 -23.45
CA GLN A 139 -32.40 -32.07 -23.56
C GLN A 139 -33.41 -31.31 -24.42
#